data_AF-A0AAV5E6R2-F1
#
_entry.id   AF-A0AAV5E6R2-F1
#
_cell.length_a   1.000
_cell.length_b   1.000
_cell.length_c   1.000
_cell.angle_alpha   90.00
_cell.angle_beta   90.00
_cell.angle_gamma   90.00
#
_symmetry.space_group_name_H-M   'P 1'
#
loop_
_entity.id
_entity.type
_entity.pdbx_description
1 polymer ?
#
loop_
_entity_poly.entity_id
_entity_poly.type
_entity_poly.pdbx_seq_one_letter_code
_entity_poly.pdbx_strand_id
1 'polypeptide(L)'
;MNGAATPERSASASPPRPAQAPLLALLPPHQLEWRFSQVFGERSAGEEVQDVDIISAIEFNKSGHHLATGDRGGRVVLFERTDVKDHGNRKGAEKADYSISRHPEFRYKTEFQSHEPEFDYLKSLEIEEKINKIKWCQAANGALFLLSTNDKTIKFWKVCARKEGQKVSQMNLDRSTAPANGGPGGVRSPSATVITSAEFHPTHCNTLAYSSSKGSIRLVDLRQSALCDTHSQIFEQHEAPGSRSFFTEIIASISDIKFSKDGRHILSRDYMTLKLWDLKMNSGPVSTFQVHEYLRPKLCDLYENDSIFDKFECCQSGDGLRVATGSYSNIFRVFGCDTGSSEATTLEATRNPTRRQIQNPTRPARSVNTLTRAVRRGAESTGIDANGNTYDLSTKLLHLAWHPTENLIACAAANSLYMYYA
;
A
#
# COMPACT_ATOMS: atom_id res chain seq x y z
N MET A 1 -71.66 49.84 -39.22
CA MET A 1 -70.55 49.51 -40.14
C MET A 1 -69.52 48.70 -39.36
N ASN A 2 -69.02 47.65 -39.99
CA ASN A 2 -68.32 46.49 -39.42
C ASN A 2 -67.05 46.80 -38.62
N GLY A 3 -66.74 45.94 -37.65
CA GLY A 3 -65.42 45.89 -37.03
C GLY A 3 -65.38 44.93 -35.84
N ALA A 4 -65.16 43.65 -36.11
CA ALA A 4 -64.92 42.62 -35.09
C ALA A 4 -63.59 42.88 -34.36
N ALA A 5 -63.58 42.77 -33.03
CA ALA A 5 -62.37 42.68 -32.23
C ALA A 5 -62.58 41.68 -31.08
N THR A 6 -61.77 40.63 -31.11
CA THR A 6 -61.65 39.53 -30.15
C THR A 6 -61.29 40.00 -28.74
N PRO A 7 -61.80 39.38 -27.66
CA PRO A 7 -61.40 39.72 -26.31
C PRO A 7 -60.05 39.07 -25.95
N GLU A 8 -59.11 39.90 -25.48
CA GLU A 8 -57.79 39.49 -24.99
C GLU A 8 -57.89 38.59 -23.75
N ARG A 9 -57.17 37.47 -23.78
CA ARG A 9 -56.96 36.57 -22.64
C ARG A 9 -55.93 37.19 -21.69
N SER A 10 -56.35 37.44 -20.45
CA SER A 10 -55.50 37.77 -19.32
C SER A 10 -54.46 36.66 -19.07
N ALA A 11 -53.17 37.04 -19.02
CA ALA A 11 -52.06 36.15 -18.72
C ALA A 11 -52.14 35.59 -17.29
N SER A 12 -52.15 34.26 -17.17
CA SER A 12 -52.06 33.54 -15.90
C SER A 12 -50.64 33.65 -15.32
N ALA A 13 -50.52 34.17 -14.10
CA ALA A 13 -49.27 34.24 -13.35
C ALA A 13 -48.68 32.83 -13.10
N SER A 14 -47.42 32.65 -13.49
CA SER A 14 -46.62 31.45 -13.19
C SER A 14 -46.28 31.38 -11.69
N PRO A 15 -46.30 30.19 -11.06
CA PRO A 15 -45.95 30.05 -9.64
C PRO A 15 -44.45 30.31 -9.41
N PRO A 16 -44.05 30.78 -8.21
CA PRO A 16 -42.65 31.07 -7.92
C PRO A 16 -41.83 29.78 -7.88
N ARG A 17 -40.62 29.83 -8.47
CA ARG A 17 -39.64 28.73 -8.39
C ARG A 17 -39.33 28.42 -6.92
N PRO A 18 -39.22 27.14 -6.51
CA PRO A 18 -38.76 26.80 -5.18
C PRO A 18 -37.34 27.32 -5.00
N ALA A 19 -37.09 27.98 -3.86
CA ALA A 19 -35.79 28.47 -3.46
C ALA A 19 -34.78 27.31 -3.50
N GLN A 20 -33.73 27.46 -4.31
CA GLN A 20 -32.59 26.54 -4.29
C GLN A 20 -31.99 26.61 -2.88
N ALA A 21 -32.08 25.50 -2.14
CA ALA A 21 -31.26 25.28 -0.97
C ALA A 21 -29.79 25.46 -1.38
N PRO A 22 -28.94 26.12 -0.56
CA PRO A 22 -27.55 26.27 -0.92
C PRO A 22 -26.94 24.87 -1.01
N LEU A 23 -26.50 24.50 -2.21
CA LEU A 23 -25.51 23.43 -2.40
C LEU A 23 -24.35 23.80 -1.49
N LEU A 24 -24.17 23.06 -0.40
CA LEU A 24 -22.92 23.02 0.33
C LEU A 24 -21.87 22.64 -0.71
N ALA A 25 -21.16 23.63 -1.24
CA ALA A 25 -19.96 23.40 -1.99
C ALA A 25 -19.04 22.64 -1.05
N LEU A 26 -18.87 21.34 -1.30
CA LEU A 26 -17.86 20.52 -0.65
C LEU A 26 -16.55 21.27 -0.85
N LEU A 27 -16.03 21.87 0.22
CA LEU A 27 -14.68 22.40 0.23
C LEU A 27 -13.77 21.30 -0.33
N PRO A 28 -12.83 21.63 -1.24
CA PRO A 28 -11.85 20.64 -1.68
C PRO A 28 -11.23 20.03 -0.41
N PRO A 29 -11.06 18.69 -0.35
CA PRO A 29 -10.53 18.05 0.84
C PRO A 29 -9.26 18.79 1.26
N HIS A 30 -9.28 19.38 2.45
CA HIS A 30 -8.13 20.10 2.96
C HIS A 30 -6.93 19.15 2.93
N GLN A 31 -5.83 19.62 2.36
CA GLN A 31 -4.59 18.86 2.31
C GLN A 31 -4.19 18.47 3.73
N LEU A 32 -3.98 17.17 3.97
CA LEU A 32 -3.57 16.66 5.28
C LEU A 32 -2.19 17.21 5.64
N GLU A 33 -2.10 17.85 6.80
CA GLU A 33 -0.85 18.37 7.35
C GLU A 33 -0.18 17.28 8.21
N TRP A 34 0.70 16.49 7.59
CA TRP A 34 1.35 15.37 8.26
C TRP A 34 2.41 15.83 9.26
N ARG A 35 2.31 15.29 10.47
CA ARG A 35 3.23 15.52 11.58
C ARG A 35 3.78 14.21 12.10
N PHE A 36 5.02 14.26 12.57
CA PHE A 36 5.66 13.14 13.24
C PHE A 36 4.98 12.85 14.58
N SER A 37 4.71 11.57 14.86
CA SER A 37 4.14 11.08 16.12
C SER A 37 5.19 10.32 16.94
N GLN A 38 5.63 9.17 16.44
CA GLN A 38 6.47 8.23 17.18
C GLN A 38 7.49 7.55 16.25
N VAL A 39 8.58 7.08 16.85
CA VAL A 39 9.54 6.19 16.21
C VAL A 39 9.91 5.06 17.17
N PHE A 40 9.96 3.83 16.67
CA PHE A 40 10.49 2.65 17.37
C PHE A 40 11.69 2.10 16.60
N GLY A 41 12.62 1.44 17.30
CA GLY A 41 13.82 0.87 16.67
C GLY A 41 14.81 1.94 16.22
N GLU A 42 14.88 3.07 16.93
CA GLU A 42 15.79 4.15 16.60
C GLU A 42 17.22 3.86 17.10
N ARG A 43 18.19 4.14 16.24
CA ARG A 43 19.60 3.76 16.44
C ARG A 43 20.32 4.72 17.37
N SER A 44 21.28 4.17 18.12
CA SER A 44 22.34 5.00 18.68
C SER A 44 23.33 5.41 17.59
N ALA A 45 23.99 6.56 17.73
CA ALA A 45 24.95 7.02 16.72
C ALA A 45 26.10 6.00 16.57
N GLY A 46 26.32 5.49 15.36
CA GLY A 46 27.37 4.52 15.05
C GLY A 46 26.94 3.04 15.09
N GLU A 47 25.68 2.75 15.39
CA GLU A 47 25.14 1.39 15.36
C GLU A 47 24.76 0.98 13.93
N GLU A 48 25.37 -0.11 13.43
CA GLU A 48 25.03 -0.70 12.14
C GLU A 48 23.70 -1.48 12.25
N VAL A 49 22.86 -1.33 11.22
CA VAL A 49 21.60 -2.08 11.15
C VAL A 49 21.91 -3.51 10.77
N GLN A 50 21.56 -4.46 11.61
CA GLN A 50 21.65 -5.87 11.24
C GLN A 50 20.53 -6.22 10.27
N ASP A 51 20.85 -7.01 9.24
CA ASP A 51 19.88 -7.41 8.23
C ASP A 51 18.66 -8.12 8.82
N VAL A 52 18.87 -8.92 9.88
CA VAL A 52 17.81 -9.63 10.61
C VAL A 52 16.81 -8.70 11.30
N ASP A 53 17.22 -7.48 11.66
CA ASP A 53 16.36 -6.49 12.32
C ASP A 53 15.54 -5.64 11.34
N ILE A 54 15.76 -5.79 10.02
CA ILE A 54 15.04 -5.02 9.01
C ILE A 54 13.57 -5.45 9.00
N ILE A 55 12.66 -4.49 9.19
CA ILE A 55 11.22 -4.71 9.14
C ILE A 55 10.82 -5.07 7.71
N SER A 56 10.13 -6.20 7.55
CA SER A 56 9.72 -6.78 6.27
C SER A 56 8.20 -6.96 6.13
N ALA A 57 7.43 -6.69 7.18
CA ALA A 57 5.97 -6.69 7.14
C ALA A 57 5.40 -5.73 8.20
N ILE A 58 4.33 -4.99 7.86
CA ILE A 58 3.59 -4.14 8.79
C ILE A 58 2.09 -4.29 8.51
N GLU A 59 1.27 -4.48 9.54
CA GLU A 59 -0.20 -4.50 9.38
C GLU A 59 -0.92 -4.04 10.66
N PHE A 60 -1.88 -3.11 10.51
CA PHE A 60 -2.85 -2.79 11.58
C PHE A 60 -3.94 -3.85 11.67
N ASN A 61 -4.42 -4.11 12.89
CA ASN A 61 -5.63 -4.91 13.04
C ASN A 61 -6.86 -4.11 12.56
N LYS A 62 -7.98 -4.80 12.27
CA LYS A 62 -9.19 -4.15 11.74
C LYS A 62 -9.75 -3.01 12.62
N SER A 63 -9.50 -3.05 13.93
CA SER A 63 -9.95 -2.01 14.87
C SER A 63 -8.98 -0.82 14.98
N GLY A 64 -7.74 -0.95 14.49
CA GLY A 64 -6.69 0.04 14.66
C GLY A 64 -6.06 0.10 16.06
N HIS A 65 -6.47 -0.78 16.98
CA HIS A 65 -5.93 -0.78 18.36
C HIS A 65 -4.60 -1.53 18.49
N HIS A 66 -4.25 -2.35 17.50
CA HIS A 66 -3.02 -3.12 17.49
C HIS A 66 -2.32 -2.98 16.15
N LEU A 67 -0.99 -2.91 16.20
CA LEU A 67 -0.11 -2.90 15.05
C LEU A 67 0.88 -4.06 15.20
N ALA A 68 1.10 -4.82 14.13
CA ALA A 68 2.12 -5.86 14.09
C ALA A 68 3.21 -5.49 13.09
N THR A 69 4.45 -5.77 13.45
CA THR A 69 5.59 -5.75 12.54
C THR A 69 6.24 -7.12 12.52
N GLY A 70 6.79 -7.50 11.37
CA GLY A 70 7.65 -8.67 11.21
C GLY A 70 8.98 -8.26 10.60
N ASP A 71 10.05 -8.97 10.91
CA ASP A 71 11.39 -8.69 10.40
C ASP A 71 11.99 -9.84 9.60
N ARG A 72 13.18 -9.60 9.04
CA ARG A 72 13.94 -10.60 8.28
C ARG A 72 14.48 -11.72 9.16
N GLY A 73 14.65 -11.49 10.46
CA GLY A 73 15.04 -12.47 11.47
C GLY A 73 13.88 -13.30 12.01
N GLY A 74 12.70 -13.26 11.38
CA GLY A 74 11.58 -14.14 11.73
C GLY A 74 10.83 -13.78 13.01
N ARG A 75 11.10 -12.63 13.62
CA ARG A 75 10.39 -12.15 14.82
C ARG A 75 9.12 -11.40 14.42
N VAL A 76 8.12 -11.47 15.29
CA VAL A 76 6.90 -10.66 15.19
C VAL A 76 6.79 -9.81 16.45
N VAL A 77 6.71 -8.49 16.26
CA VAL A 77 6.58 -7.50 17.33
C VAL A 77 5.20 -6.87 17.27
N LEU A 78 4.51 -6.82 18.42
CA LEU A 78 3.17 -6.27 18.55
C LEU A 78 3.19 -4.99 19.37
N PHE A 79 2.44 -4.01 18.89
CA PHE A 79 2.19 -2.74 19.55
C PHE A 79 0.71 -2.61 19.87
N GLU A 80 0.39 -1.97 20.99
CA GLU A 80 -0.97 -1.64 21.37
C GLU A 80 -1.14 -0.15 21.57
N ARG A 81 -2.32 0.36 21.21
CA ARG A 81 -2.70 1.75 21.37
C ARG A 81 -2.89 2.10 22.86
N THR A 82 -2.44 3.29 23.29
CA THR A 82 -2.37 3.69 24.70
C THR A 82 -3.60 4.46 25.20
N ASP A 83 -4.23 5.26 24.35
CA ASP A 83 -5.34 6.16 24.69
C ASP A 83 -6.63 5.45 25.15
N VAL A 84 -6.81 4.17 24.80
CA VAL A 84 -8.02 3.39 25.18
C VAL A 84 -8.09 3.11 26.68
N LYS A 85 -6.96 3.12 27.41
CA LYS A 85 -6.93 2.74 28.85
C LYS A 85 -7.22 3.91 29.80
N ASP A 86 -7.03 5.16 29.39
CA ASP A 86 -7.14 6.32 30.28
C ASP A 86 -8.59 6.80 30.50
N HIS A 87 -9.56 6.29 29.74
CA HIS A 87 -10.98 6.62 29.95
C HIS A 87 -11.61 5.94 31.19
N GLY A 88 -10.89 5.06 31.89
CA GLY A 88 -11.40 4.30 33.04
C GLY A 88 -11.14 4.89 34.43
N ASN A 89 -10.22 5.84 34.60
CA ASN A 89 -9.84 6.32 35.95
C ASN A 89 -10.36 7.73 36.23
N ARG A 90 -11.65 7.80 36.52
CA ARG A 90 -12.37 9.02 36.91
C ARG A 90 -12.06 9.40 38.37
N LYS A 91 -10.83 9.84 38.64
CA LYS A 91 -10.45 10.61 39.84
C LYS A 91 -9.35 11.61 39.49
N GLY A 92 -9.78 12.76 38.97
CA GLY A 92 -8.89 13.87 38.61
C GLY A 92 -9.56 14.87 37.66
N ALA A 93 -10.86 15.08 37.77
CA ALA A 93 -11.60 16.05 36.98
C ALA A 93 -11.51 17.45 37.61
N GLU A 94 -10.30 17.91 37.90
CA GLU A 94 -10.00 19.30 38.30
C GLU A 94 -8.63 19.71 37.75
N LYS A 95 -8.58 19.90 36.42
CA LYS A 95 -7.72 20.82 35.67
C LYS A 95 -8.06 20.66 34.19
N ALA A 96 -9.30 21.02 33.87
CA ALA A 96 -9.74 21.21 32.50
C ALA A 96 -9.30 22.61 32.08
N ASP A 97 -8.07 22.72 31.55
CA ASP A 97 -7.63 23.78 30.66
C ASP A 97 -6.45 23.24 29.85
N TYR A 98 -6.62 23.14 28.53
CA TYR A 98 -5.69 22.58 27.52
C TYR A 98 -5.49 21.05 27.47
N SER A 99 -6.49 20.28 27.04
CA SER A 99 -6.24 18.98 26.39
C SER A 99 -6.21 19.16 24.88
N ILE A 100 -5.03 19.47 24.33
CA ILE A 100 -4.74 19.35 22.90
C ILE A 100 -5.17 17.95 22.47
N SER A 101 -5.93 17.88 21.36
CA SER A 101 -6.32 16.66 20.66
C SER A 101 -5.13 15.68 20.56
N ARG A 102 -5.05 14.69 21.46
CA ARG A 102 -4.00 13.68 21.42
C ARG A 102 -4.26 12.77 20.23
N HIS A 103 -3.34 12.75 19.28
CA HIS A 103 -3.31 11.73 18.23
C HIS A 103 -3.04 10.35 18.87
N PRO A 104 -3.39 9.24 18.20
CA PRO A 104 -3.11 7.92 18.73
C PRO A 104 -1.62 7.73 18.97
N GLU A 105 -1.31 7.15 20.11
CA GLU A 105 0.03 6.67 20.45
C GLU A 105 -0.03 5.16 20.67
N PHE A 106 1.07 4.51 20.29
CA PHE A 106 1.28 3.08 20.45
C PHE A 106 2.40 2.84 21.46
N ARG A 107 2.36 1.67 22.08
CA ARG A 107 3.43 1.17 22.93
C ARG A 107 3.72 -0.27 22.58
N TYR A 108 4.96 -0.69 22.82
CA TYR A 108 5.35 -2.09 22.76
C TYR A 108 4.43 -2.94 23.67
N LYS A 109 3.89 -4.03 23.11
CA LYS A 109 3.03 -4.98 23.82
C LYS A 109 3.77 -6.27 24.13
N THR A 110 4.31 -6.91 23.10
CA THR A 110 5.03 -8.20 23.18
C THR A 110 5.72 -8.48 21.86
N GLU A 111 6.72 -9.35 21.91
CA GLU A 111 7.35 -9.97 20.74
C GLU A 111 7.40 -11.48 20.90
N PHE A 112 7.60 -12.20 19.79
CA PHE A 112 7.87 -13.63 19.78
C PHE A 112 8.59 -14.04 18.48
N GLN A 113 9.41 -15.09 18.56
CA GLN A 113 10.03 -15.71 17.40
C GLN A 113 8.97 -16.50 16.61
N SER A 114 8.66 -16.08 15.38
CA SER A 114 7.66 -16.73 14.56
C SER A 114 8.27 -17.82 13.68
N HIS A 115 9.36 -17.53 12.98
CA HIS A 115 10.05 -18.47 12.10
C HIS A 115 11.53 -18.53 12.49
N GLU A 116 12.14 -19.68 12.30
CA GLU A 116 13.58 -19.88 12.50
C GLU A 116 14.15 -20.37 11.16
N PRO A 117 15.47 -20.29 10.92
CA PRO A 117 16.06 -20.71 9.67
C PRO A 117 15.92 -22.22 9.55
N GLU A 118 15.39 -22.68 8.42
CA GLU A 118 15.22 -24.11 8.14
C GLU A 118 16.03 -24.50 6.90
N PHE A 119 16.41 -25.78 6.77
CA PHE A 119 17.16 -26.27 5.60
C PHE A 119 16.51 -27.51 5.00
N ASP A 120 16.13 -27.44 3.71
CA ASP A 120 15.64 -28.59 2.94
C ASP A 120 16.86 -29.34 2.38
N TYR A 121 17.30 -30.39 3.09
CA TYR A 121 18.46 -31.21 2.71
C TYR A 121 18.30 -31.93 1.36
N LEU A 122 17.06 -32.24 0.95
CA LEU A 122 16.83 -32.95 -0.31
C LEU A 122 16.96 -32.01 -1.51
N LYS A 123 16.63 -30.73 -1.33
CA LYS A 123 16.78 -29.70 -2.36
C LYS A 123 18.04 -28.86 -2.20
N SER A 124 18.81 -29.08 -1.13
CA SER A 124 19.93 -28.25 -0.70
C SER A 124 19.55 -26.76 -0.68
N LEU A 125 18.37 -26.46 -0.13
CA LEU A 125 17.78 -25.13 -0.14
C LEU A 125 17.58 -24.62 1.28
N GLU A 126 18.19 -23.48 1.59
CA GLU A 126 17.93 -22.73 2.82
C GLU A 126 16.55 -22.06 2.73
N ILE A 127 15.79 -22.16 3.82
CA ILE A 127 14.49 -21.54 3.99
C ILE A 127 14.69 -20.40 4.97
N GLU A 128 14.61 -19.18 4.44
CA GLU A 128 14.72 -17.97 5.24
C GLU A 128 13.61 -17.89 6.30
N GLU A 129 13.97 -17.37 7.46
CA GLU A 129 13.03 -17.09 8.55
C GLU A 129 12.24 -15.79 8.35
N LYS A 130 12.63 -14.98 7.38
CA LYS A 130 12.03 -13.69 7.05
C LYS A 130 10.50 -13.74 7.00
N ILE A 131 9.88 -12.80 7.74
CA ILE A 131 8.43 -12.63 7.69
C ILE A 131 8.03 -11.90 6.41
N ASN A 132 7.34 -12.60 5.51
CA ASN A 132 6.89 -12.06 4.24
C ASN A 132 5.60 -11.24 4.36
N LYS A 133 4.62 -11.73 5.13
CA LYS A 133 3.33 -11.06 5.37
C LYS A 133 2.80 -11.39 6.75
N ILE A 134 2.05 -10.45 7.32
CA ILE A 134 1.26 -10.62 8.53
C ILE A 134 -0.19 -10.25 8.22
N LYS A 135 -1.14 -11.08 8.67
CA LYS A 135 -2.57 -10.78 8.56
C LYS A 135 -3.28 -11.05 9.88
N TRP A 136 -3.95 -10.03 10.40
CA TRP A 136 -4.77 -10.16 11.60
C TRP A 136 -6.03 -10.97 11.33
N CYS A 137 -6.33 -11.91 12.20
CA CYS A 137 -7.59 -12.64 12.22
C CYS A 137 -8.59 -11.95 13.15
N GLN A 138 -9.86 -12.33 13.04
CA GLN A 138 -10.89 -11.82 13.94
C GLN A 138 -10.56 -12.20 15.39
N ALA A 139 -10.51 -11.20 16.28
CA ALA A 139 -10.34 -11.44 17.70
C ALA A 139 -11.52 -12.24 18.25
N ALA A 140 -11.24 -13.23 19.08
CA ALA A 140 -12.25 -14.06 19.72
C ALA A 140 -11.84 -14.33 21.17
N ASN A 141 -12.82 -14.36 22.08
CA ASN A 141 -12.60 -14.69 23.49
C ASN A 141 -11.53 -13.84 24.19
N GLY A 142 -11.38 -12.57 23.81
CA GLY A 142 -10.37 -11.66 24.37
C GLY A 142 -8.92 -11.98 23.97
N ALA A 143 -8.70 -12.93 23.07
CA ALA A 143 -7.39 -13.24 22.49
C ALA A 143 -7.24 -12.57 21.11
N LEU A 144 -5.99 -12.19 20.80
CA LEU A 144 -5.65 -11.74 19.46
C LEU A 144 -5.15 -12.93 18.64
N PHE A 145 -5.48 -12.91 17.36
CA PHE A 145 -5.07 -13.96 16.43
C PHE A 145 -4.45 -13.31 15.19
N LEU A 146 -3.34 -13.87 14.72
CA LEU A 146 -2.70 -13.43 13.48
C LEU A 146 -2.08 -14.61 12.74
N LEU A 147 -1.96 -14.46 11.44
CA LEU A 147 -1.18 -15.31 10.56
C LEU A 147 0.13 -14.62 10.22
N SER A 148 1.23 -15.36 10.25
CA SER A 148 2.52 -14.94 9.71
C SER A 148 3.01 -15.97 8.70
N THR A 149 3.75 -15.53 7.68
CA THR A 149 4.23 -16.40 6.61
C THR A 149 5.70 -16.15 6.31
N ASN A 150 6.44 -17.20 5.96
CA ASN A 150 7.72 -17.10 5.23
C ASN A 150 7.56 -17.70 3.83
N ASP A 151 8.64 -18.15 3.19
CA ASP A 151 8.61 -18.70 1.82
C ASP A 151 7.93 -20.07 1.71
N LYS A 152 7.80 -20.81 2.82
CA LYS A 152 7.34 -22.21 2.82
C LYS A 152 6.17 -22.48 3.74
N THR A 153 6.05 -21.75 4.83
CA THR A 153 5.13 -22.06 5.92
C THR A 153 4.25 -20.88 6.30
N ILE A 154 3.05 -21.20 6.77
CA ILE A 154 2.10 -20.26 7.37
C ILE A 154 1.85 -20.73 8.79
N LYS A 155 2.02 -19.83 9.76
CA LYS A 155 1.79 -20.10 11.19
C LYS A 155 0.63 -19.27 11.71
N PHE A 156 -0.26 -19.93 12.47
CA PHE A 156 -1.39 -19.28 13.15
C PHE A 156 -1.08 -19.10 14.64
N TRP A 157 -1.07 -17.84 15.05
CA TRP A 157 -0.67 -17.42 16.39
C TRP A 157 -1.86 -16.96 17.20
N LYS A 158 -1.91 -17.38 18.46
CA LYS A 158 -2.82 -16.84 19.48
C LYS A 158 -2.00 -16.07 20.51
N VAL A 159 -2.31 -14.79 20.66
CA VAL A 159 -1.65 -13.92 21.63
C VAL A 159 -2.63 -13.63 22.76
N CYS A 160 -2.35 -14.19 23.93
CA CYS A 160 -3.12 -14.02 25.16
C CYS A 160 -2.36 -13.16 26.17
N ALA A 161 -3.08 -12.36 26.96
CA ALA A 161 -2.51 -11.45 27.96
C ALA A 161 -1.92 -12.15 29.21
N ARG A 162 -1.72 -13.47 29.20
CA ARG A 162 -1.07 -14.22 30.28
C ARG A 162 -0.09 -15.24 29.70
N LYS A 163 1.20 -14.98 29.99
CA LYS A 163 2.42 -15.78 29.76
C LYS A 163 2.51 -16.50 28.40
N GLU A 164 3.42 -15.97 27.57
CA GLU A 164 3.99 -16.51 26.32
C GLU A 164 2.98 -16.83 25.20
N GLY A 165 3.24 -16.27 24.02
CA GLY A 165 2.47 -16.58 22.82
C GLY A 165 2.54 -18.07 22.52
N GLN A 166 1.39 -18.73 22.45
CA GLN A 166 1.32 -20.16 22.15
C GLN A 166 1.01 -20.34 20.66
N LYS A 167 1.90 -21.03 19.95
CA LYS A 167 1.66 -21.50 18.57
C LYS A 167 0.49 -22.49 18.60
N VAL A 168 -0.60 -22.19 17.89
CA VAL A 168 -1.83 -23.01 17.95
C VAL A 168 -1.87 -24.04 16.82
N SER A 169 -1.39 -23.71 15.62
CA SER A 169 -1.33 -24.65 14.51
C SER A 169 -0.31 -24.21 13.45
N GLN A 170 0.21 -25.19 12.71
CA GLN A 170 1.08 -24.99 11.55
C GLN A 170 0.40 -25.61 10.33
N MET A 171 0.22 -24.82 9.27
CA MET A 171 -0.26 -25.33 7.99
C MET A 171 0.94 -25.46 7.06
N ASN A 172 1.33 -26.69 6.76
CA ASN A 172 2.28 -26.97 5.68
C ASN A 172 1.48 -27.13 4.39
N LEU A 173 1.73 -26.30 3.38
CA LEU A 173 1.25 -26.59 2.03
C LEU A 173 2.14 -27.69 1.44
N ASP A 174 1.79 -28.94 1.70
CA ASP A 174 2.40 -30.05 0.97
C ASP A 174 1.91 -30.00 -0.48
N ARG A 175 2.85 -29.75 -1.41
CA ARG A 175 2.57 -29.73 -2.84
C ARG A 175 2.28 -31.17 -3.27
N SER A 176 1.00 -31.55 -3.33
CA SER A 176 0.61 -32.83 -3.93
C SER A 176 1.04 -32.84 -5.40
N THR A 177 1.96 -33.74 -5.73
CA THR A 177 2.37 -34.03 -7.11
C THR A 177 1.15 -34.45 -7.92
N ALA A 178 0.66 -33.59 -8.80
CA ALA A 178 -0.27 -34.01 -9.85
C ALA A 178 0.46 -35.00 -10.77
N PRO A 179 -0.18 -36.11 -11.20
CA PRO A 179 0.46 -37.06 -12.10
C PRO A 179 0.69 -36.39 -13.47
N ALA A 180 1.95 -36.38 -13.90
CA ALA A 180 2.34 -35.99 -15.24
C ALA A 180 1.87 -37.05 -16.24
N ASN A 181 0.71 -36.84 -16.87
CA ASN A 181 0.36 -37.58 -18.09
C ASN A 181 1.00 -36.87 -19.28
N GLY A 182 2.04 -37.50 -19.82
CA GLY A 182 2.70 -37.10 -21.05
C GLY A 182 1.77 -37.30 -22.26
N GLY A 183 1.50 -36.20 -22.97
CA GLY A 183 1.02 -36.21 -24.35
C GLY A 183 2.07 -35.53 -25.24
N PRO A 184 2.45 -36.10 -26.39
CA PRO A 184 3.43 -35.48 -27.28
C PRO A 184 2.75 -34.39 -28.10
N GLY A 185 3.10 -33.14 -27.84
CA GLY A 185 2.65 -32.00 -28.63
C GLY A 185 3.45 -30.77 -28.24
N GLY A 186 4.40 -30.37 -29.08
CA GLY A 186 5.21 -29.18 -28.88
C GLY A 186 4.32 -27.94 -28.81
N VAL A 187 4.06 -27.47 -27.60
CA VAL A 187 3.54 -26.12 -27.35
C VAL A 187 4.69 -25.34 -26.74
N ARG A 188 5.14 -24.32 -27.48
CA ARG A 188 6.00 -23.25 -26.96
C ARG A 188 5.47 -22.88 -25.57
N SER A 189 6.25 -23.13 -24.52
CA SER A 189 5.88 -22.78 -23.15
C SER A 189 5.48 -21.31 -23.13
N PRO A 190 4.20 -20.94 -22.85
CA PRO A 190 3.88 -19.55 -22.62
C PRO A 190 4.72 -19.11 -21.42
N SER A 191 5.38 -17.94 -21.51
CA SER A 191 6.16 -17.41 -20.38
C SER A 191 5.30 -17.47 -19.12
N ALA A 192 5.73 -18.26 -18.14
CA ALA A 192 4.92 -18.61 -16.99
C ALA A 192 4.53 -17.33 -16.24
N THR A 193 3.23 -17.04 -16.15
CA THR A 193 2.71 -15.93 -15.34
C THR A 193 2.79 -16.30 -13.87
N VAL A 194 3.43 -15.46 -13.06
CA VAL A 194 3.58 -15.70 -11.61
C VAL A 194 2.55 -14.85 -10.87
N ILE A 195 1.90 -15.43 -9.86
CA ILE A 195 1.03 -14.68 -8.94
C ILE A 195 1.93 -13.86 -8.00
N THR A 196 1.66 -12.57 -7.89
CA THR A 196 2.52 -11.65 -7.13
C THR A 196 1.89 -11.17 -5.82
N SER A 197 0.58 -11.02 -5.78
CA SER A 197 -0.19 -10.69 -4.58
C SER A 197 -1.60 -11.27 -4.70
N ALA A 198 -2.25 -11.50 -3.56
CA ALA A 198 -3.62 -12.01 -3.50
C ALA A 198 -4.33 -11.46 -2.26
N GLU A 199 -5.60 -11.11 -2.42
CA GLU A 199 -6.42 -10.62 -1.32
C GLU A 199 -7.89 -11.04 -1.48
N PHE A 200 -8.54 -11.36 -0.37
CA PHE A 200 -9.97 -11.63 -0.33
C PHE A 200 -10.77 -10.33 -0.25
N HIS A 201 -11.95 -10.34 -0.86
CA HIS A 201 -12.90 -9.24 -0.72
C HIS A 201 -13.27 -9.03 0.76
N PRO A 202 -13.31 -7.78 1.26
CA PRO A 202 -13.46 -7.49 2.68
C PRO A 202 -14.76 -8.02 3.30
N THR A 203 -15.82 -8.18 2.48
CA THR A 203 -17.14 -8.65 2.92
C THR A 203 -17.61 -9.95 2.24
N HIS A 204 -16.99 -10.37 1.14
CA HIS A 204 -17.46 -11.50 0.33
C HIS A 204 -16.44 -12.63 0.40
N CYS A 205 -16.73 -13.66 1.21
CA CYS A 205 -15.83 -14.79 1.44
C CYS A 205 -15.57 -15.64 0.19
N ASN A 206 -16.42 -15.52 -0.83
CA ASN A 206 -16.29 -16.24 -2.10
C ASN A 206 -15.51 -15.46 -3.15
N THR A 207 -15.11 -14.20 -2.90
CA THR A 207 -14.46 -13.37 -3.90
C THR A 207 -12.99 -13.19 -3.54
N LEU A 208 -12.10 -13.61 -4.43
CA LEU A 208 -10.65 -13.52 -4.30
C LEU A 208 -10.10 -12.74 -5.50
N ALA A 209 -9.23 -11.77 -5.26
CA ALA A 209 -8.42 -11.16 -6.32
C ALA A 209 -6.98 -11.64 -6.20
N TYR A 210 -6.32 -11.85 -7.33
CA TYR A 210 -4.87 -12.03 -7.38
C TYR A 210 -4.26 -11.28 -8.55
N SER A 211 -3.08 -10.71 -8.33
CA SER A 211 -2.30 -10.01 -9.35
C SER A 211 -1.21 -10.90 -9.91
N SER A 212 -0.70 -10.53 -11.08
CA SER A 212 0.37 -11.26 -11.75
C SER A 212 1.57 -10.39 -12.09
N SER A 213 2.69 -11.08 -12.37
CA SER A 213 3.93 -10.48 -12.84
C SER A 213 3.82 -9.84 -14.23
N LYS A 214 2.68 -10.01 -14.93
CA LYS A 214 2.40 -9.39 -16.23
C LYS A 214 1.45 -8.20 -16.17
N GLY A 215 1.15 -7.69 -14.97
CA GLY A 215 0.33 -6.50 -14.82
C GLY A 215 -1.18 -6.70 -14.99
N SER A 216 -1.67 -7.93 -14.79
CA SER A 216 -3.11 -8.21 -14.75
C SER A 216 -3.56 -8.59 -13.34
N ILE A 217 -4.77 -8.18 -12.98
CA ILE A 217 -5.49 -8.57 -11.77
C ILE A 217 -6.66 -9.46 -12.20
N ARG A 218 -6.78 -10.63 -11.61
CA ARG A 218 -7.86 -11.58 -11.88
C ARG A 218 -8.74 -11.67 -10.65
N LEU A 219 -10.03 -11.47 -10.85
CA LEU A 219 -11.05 -11.70 -9.84
C LEU A 219 -11.62 -13.10 -10.03
N VAL A 220 -11.73 -13.85 -8.95
CA VAL A 220 -12.25 -15.22 -8.92
C VAL A 220 -13.45 -15.26 -7.98
N ASP A 221 -14.51 -15.93 -8.43
CA ASP A 221 -15.63 -16.32 -7.58
C ASP A 221 -15.54 -17.81 -7.28
N LEU A 222 -15.21 -18.14 -6.03
CA LEU A 222 -15.03 -19.51 -5.53
C LEU A 222 -16.32 -20.35 -5.62
N ARG A 223 -17.48 -19.73 -5.88
CA ARG A 223 -18.75 -20.45 -6.10
C ARG A 223 -18.90 -20.98 -7.52
N GLN A 224 -18.22 -20.38 -8.49
CA GLN A 224 -18.38 -20.73 -9.92
C GLN A 224 -17.65 -22.01 -10.28
N SER A 225 -16.47 -22.23 -9.69
CA SER A 225 -15.67 -23.43 -9.90
C SER A 225 -14.94 -23.79 -8.62
N ALA A 226 -15.06 -25.05 -8.18
CA ALA A 226 -14.29 -25.56 -7.04
C ALA A 226 -12.77 -25.52 -7.30
N LEU A 227 -12.35 -25.59 -8.57
CA LEU A 227 -10.95 -25.54 -8.96
C LEU A 227 -10.41 -24.12 -9.13
N CYS A 228 -11.29 -23.11 -9.17
CA CYS A 228 -10.90 -21.70 -9.29
C CYS A 228 -10.02 -21.41 -10.52
N ASP A 229 -10.17 -22.24 -11.57
CA ASP A 229 -9.44 -22.23 -12.83
C ASP A 229 -9.95 -21.17 -13.81
N THR A 230 -11.16 -20.67 -13.56
CA THR A 230 -11.79 -19.56 -14.28
C THR A 230 -11.78 -18.30 -13.44
N HIS A 231 -11.65 -17.14 -14.09
CA HIS A 231 -11.76 -15.84 -13.46
C HIS A 231 -13.09 -15.20 -13.87
N SER A 232 -13.77 -14.56 -12.92
CA SER A 232 -15.02 -13.85 -13.17
C SER A 232 -14.76 -12.56 -13.94
N GLN A 233 -13.66 -11.87 -13.64
CA GLN A 233 -13.24 -10.64 -14.30
C GLN A 233 -11.71 -10.54 -14.37
N ILE A 234 -11.22 -9.84 -15.38
CA ILE A 234 -9.81 -9.47 -15.52
C ILE A 234 -9.69 -7.96 -15.65
N PHE A 235 -8.74 -7.38 -14.92
CA PHE A 235 -8.37 -5.99 -15.00
C PHE A 235 -6.96 -5.93 -15.57
N GLU A 236 -6.85 -5.39 -16.78
CA GLU A 236 -5.60 -5.24 -17.49
C GLU A 236 -5.63 -3.93 -18.27
N GLN A 237 -4.51 -3.22 -18.27
CA GLN A 237 -4.36 -2.01 -19.06
C GLN A 237 -3.76 -2.38 -20.40
N HIS A 238 -4.55 -2.21 -21.46
CA HIS A 238 -4.06 -2.40 -22.82
C HIS A 238 -3.25 -1.17 -23.23
N GLU A 239 -1.93 -1.32 -23.31
CA GLU A 239 -1.07 -0.31 -23.91
C GLU A 239 -1.27 -0.20 -25.42
N ALA A 240 -1.10 1.01 -25.95
CA ALA A 240 -1.19 1.27 -27.38
C ALA A 240 -0.14 0.46 -28.16
N PRO A 241 -0.47 -0.08 -29.34
CA PRO A 241 0.50 -0.77 -30.18
C PRO A 241 1.67 0.17 -30.53
N GLY A 242 2.88 -0.15 -30.06
CA GLY A 242 4.10 0.62 -30.31
C GLY A 242 4.76 1.29 -29.10
N SER A 243 4.11 1.33 -27.92
CA SER A 243 4.74 1.84 -26.68
C SER A 243 5.54 0.79 -25.91
N ARG A 244 5.52 -0.47 -26.35
CA ARG A 244 6.15 -1.58 -25.64
C ARG A 244 7.66 -1.56 -25.81
N SER A 245 8.35 -1.35 -24.71
CA SER A 245 9.80 -1.53 -24.57
C SER A 245 10.10 -2.86 -23.86
N PHE A 246 11.37 -3.28 -23.85
CA PHE A 246 11.83 -4.40 -23.03
C PHE A 246 11.43 -4.23 -21.55
N PHE A 247 11.56 -3.01 -21.01
CA PHE A 247 11.25 -2.71 -19.62
C PHE A 247 9.76 -2.69 -19.30
N THR A 248 8.90 -2.53 -20.31
CA THR A 248 7.44 -2.42 -20.12
C THR A 248 6.88 -3.63 -19.38
N GLU A 249 7.28 -4.86 -19.73
CA GLU A 249 6.80 -6.07 -19.04
C GLU A 249 7.36 -6.18 -17.61
N ILE A 250 8.60 -5.71 -17.39
CA ILE A 250 9.26 -5.74 -16.08
C ILE A 250 8.55 -4.80 -15.10
N ILE A 251 8.34 -3.54 -15.50
CA ILE A 251 7.72 -2.53 -14.62
C ILE A 251 6.20 -2.71 -14.49
N ALA A 252 5.56 -3.47 -15.39
CA ALA A 252 4.14 -3.80 -15.32
C ALA A 252 3.83 -4.85 -14.23
N SER A 253 4.83 -5.57 -13.73
CA SER A 253 4.66 -6.50 -12.62
C SER A 253 4.04 -5.81 -11.41
N ILE A 254 2.88 -6.30 -10.97
CA ILE A 254 2.18 -5.74 -9.81
C ILE A 254 2.85 -6.26 -8.55
N SER A 255 3.28 -5.38 -7.65
CA SER A 255 3.91 -5.73 -6.37
C SER A 255 2.89 -5.97 -5.27
N ASP A 256 1.79 -5.22 -5.26
CA ASP A 256 0.77 -5.30 -4.21
C ASP A 256 -0.62 -4.92 -4.72
N ILE A 257 -1.65 -5.52 -4.12
CA ILE A 257 -3.06 -5.17 -4.34
C ILE A 257 -3.77 -5.01 -3.00
N LYS A 258 -4.68 -4.04 -2.92
CA LYS A 258 -5.54 -3.80 -1.76
C LYS A 258 -6.98 -3.55 -2.16
N PHE A 259 -7.93 -4.28 -1.61
CA PHE A 259 -9.34 -3.91 -1.71
C PHE A 259 -9.63 -2.66 -0.89
N SER A 260 -10.48 -1.80 -1.43
CA SER A 260 -11.05 -0.71 -0.65
C SER A 260 -11.97 -1.25 0.45
N LYS A 261 -12.15 -0.48 1.52
CA LYS A 261 -12.96 -0.90 2.67
C LYS A 261 -14.42 -1.20 2.32
N ASP A 262 -14.97 -0.48 1.34
CA ASP A 262 -16.32 -0.71 0.80
C ASP A 262 -16.38 -1.91 -0.16
N GLY A 263 -15.24 -2.47 -0.54
CA GLY A 263 -15.11 -3.58 -1.48
C GLY A 263 -15.45 -3.21 -2.92
N ARG A 264 -15.58 -1.92 -3.27
CA ARG A 264 -15.92 -1.49 -4.63
C ARG A 264 -14.69 -1.33 -5.53
N HIS A 265 -13.56 -1.00 -4.95
CA HIS A 265 -12.34 -0.68 -5.68
C HIS A 265 -11.20 -1.62 -5.32
N ILE A 266 -10.27 -1.76 -6.24
CA ILE A 266 -8.98 -2.42 -6.02
C ILE A 266 -7.90 -1.37 -6.27
N LEU A 267 -7.01 -1.19 -5.31
CA LEU A 267 -5.77 -0.47 -5.46
C LEU A 267 -4.69 -1.46 -5.89
N SER A 268 -3.87 -1.10 -6.87
CA SER A 268 -2.72 -1.91 -7.29
C SER A 268 -1.48 -1.06 -7.44
N ARG A 269 -0.35 -1.55 -6.97
CA ARG A 269 0.96 -0.93 -7.16
C ARG A 269 1.75 -1.74 -8.20
N ASP A 270 2.16 -1.08 -9.29
CA ASP A 270 3.24 -1.56 -10.16
C ASP A 270 4.53 -0.77 -9.84
N TYR A 271 5.62 -1.00 -10.57
CA TYR A 271 6.89 -0.36 -10.20
C TYR A 271 6.77 1.18 -10.21
N MET A 272 6.22 1.75 -11.28
CA MET A 272 6.21 3.21 -11.50
C MET A 272 4.96 3.92 -10.95
N THR A 273 3.84 3.20 -10.84
CA THR A 273 2.52 3.79 -10.69
C THR A 273 1.66 3.08 -9.65
N LEU A 274 0.73 3.85 -9.09
CA LEU A 274 -0.35 3.36 -8.26
C LEU A 274 -1.66 3.53 -9.03
N LYS A 275 -2.47 2.48 -9.14
CA LYS A 275 -3.70 2.47 -9.94
C LYS A 275 -4.90 2.09 -9.08
N LEU A 276 -5.98 2.85 -9.23
CA LEU A 276 -7.27 2.56 -8.59
C LEU A 276 -8.23 2.01 -9.65
N TRP A 277 -8.81 0.83 -9.41
CA TRP A 277 -9.72 0.13 -10.30
C TRP A 277 -11.11 0.07 -9.67
N ASP A 278 -12.18 0.20 -10.47
CA ASP A 278 -13.56 -0.05 -10.02
C ASP A 278 -13.96 -1.45 -10.49
N LEU A 279 -14.44 -2.30 -9.59
CA LEU A 279 -14.89 -3.67 -9.90
C LEU A 279 -16.06 -3.72 -10.90
N LYS A 280 -16.76 -2.60 -11.10
CA LYS A 280 -17.84 -2.49 -12.10
C LYS A 280 -17.34 -1.96 -13.44
N MET A 281 -16.07 -1.56 -13.56
CA MET A 281 -15.47 -0.98 -14.76
C MET A 281 -14.19 -1.73 -15.13
N ASN A 282 -14.26 -2.55 -16.17
CA ASN A 282 -13.12 -3.35 -16.65
C ASN A 282 -12.34 -2.68 -17.80
N SER A 283 -12.74 -1.50 -18.26
CA SER A 283 -12.09 -0.82 -19.39
C SER A 283 -10.70 -0.25 -19.07
N GLY A 284 -10.39 -0.06 -17.78
CA GLY A 284 -9.13 0.50 -17.32
C GLY A 284 -9.21 0.97 -15.87
N PRO A 285 -8.12 1.53 -15.33
CA PRO A 285 -8.13 2.13 -14.00
C PRO A 285 -8.95 3.43 -13.99
N VAL A 286 -9.65 3.69 -12.89
CA VAL A 286 -10.35 4.95 -12.60
C VAL A 286 -9.36 6.10 -12.46
N SER A 287 -8.26 5.85 -11.76
CA SER A 287 -7.19 6.83 -11.51
C SER A 287 -5.83 6.15 -11.57
N THR A 288 -4.83 6.85 -12.11
CA THR A 288 -3.44 6.39 -12.17
C THR A 288 -2.53 7.49 -11.62
N PHE A 289 -1.78 7.18 -10.58
CA PHE A 289 -0.88 8.11 -9.89
C PHE A 289 0.57 7.77 -10.21
N GLN A 290 1.32 8.76 -10.70
CA GLN A 290 2.74 8.62 -10.99
C GLN A 290 3.55 8.76 -9.70
N VAL A 291 4.26 7.70 -9.28
CA VAL A 291 4.94 7.71 -7.98
C VAL A 291 6.32 8.35 -8.08
N HIS A 292 7.16 7.87 -8.99
CA HIS A 292 8.55 8.30 -9.13
C HIS A 292 8.99 8.32 -10.60
N GLU A 293 8.26 9.07 -11.42
CA GLU A 293 8.47 9.17 -12.87
C GLU A 293 9.90 9.62 -13.26
N TYR A 294 10.59 10.34 -12.36
CA TYR A 294 11.99 10.73 -12.51
C TYR A 294 12.96 9.55 -12.65
N LEU A 295 12.54 8.32 -12.30
CA LEU A 295 13.32 7.09 -12.47
C LEU A 295 13.19 6.47 -13.85
N ARG A 296 12.19 6.85 -14.66
CA ARG A 296 11.94 6.24 -15.98
C ARG A 296 13.15 6.32 -16.94
N PRO A 297 13.93 7.42 -17.00
CA PRO A 297 15.14 7.46 -17.81
C PRO A 297 16.28 6.55 -17.32
N LYS A 298 16.18 6.01 -16.10
CA LYS A 298 17.24 5.24 -15.41
C LYS A 298 16.87 3.77 -15.24
N LEU A 299 15.87 3.27 -15.97
CA LEU A 299 15.42 1.87 -15.88
C LEU A 299 16.52 0.87 -16.22
N CYS A 300 17.46 1.20 -17.12
CA CYS A 300 18.63 0.37 -17.38
C CYS A 300 19.51 0.23 -16.13
N ASP A 301 19.88 1.34 -15.49
CA ASP A 301 20.72 1.34 -14.28
C ASP A 301 20.02 0.62 -13.11
N LEU A 302 18.70 0.79 -12.99
CA LEU A 302 17.88 0.12 -11.97
C LEU A 302 17.77 -1.39 -12.21
N TYR A 303 17.80 -1.82 -13.47
CA TYR A 303 17.84 -3.23 -13.84
C TYR A 303 19.22 -3.85 -13.57
N GLU A 304 20.31 -3.14 -13.85
CA GLU A 304 21.66 -3.62 -13.54
C GLU A 304 21.91 -3.79 -12.03
N ASN A 305 21.25 -2.97 -11.19
CA ASN A 305 21.36 -3.03 -9.72
C ASN A 305 20.20 -3.77 -9.04
N ASP A 306 19.39 -4.54 -9.77
CA ASP A 306 18.21 -5.29 -9.31
C ASP A 306 17.11 -4.47 -8.60
N SER A 307 17.29 -3.15 -8.49
CA SER A 307 16.35 -2.24 -7.82
C SER A 307 15.01 -2.20 -8.55
N ILE A 308 14.98 -2.45 -9.86
CA ILE A 308 13.72 -2.56 -10.63
C ILE A 308 12.78 -3.67 -10.13
N PHE A 309 13.29 -4.63 -9.35
CA PHE A 309 12.51 -5.74 -8.79
C PHE A 309 12.03 -5.48 -7.36
N ASP A 310 12.30 -4.30 -6.80
CA ASP A 310 11.79 -3.89 -5.51
C ASP A 310 10.25 -3.87 -5.48
N LYS A 311 9.66 -4.51 -4.47
CA LYS A 311 8.21 -4.66 -4.32
C LYS A 311 7.68 -3.65 -3.32
N PHE A 312 7.29 -2.48 -3.81
CA PHE A 312 6.65 -1.45 -3.01
C PHE A 312 5.20 -1.84 -2.67
N GLU A 313 4.80 -1.70 -1.41
CA GLU A 313 3.42 -1.93 -0.98
C GLU A 313 2.58 -0.66 -1.11
N CYS A 314 1.26 -0.83 -1.02
CA CYS A 314 0.32 0.28 -1.02
C CYS A 314 -0.74 0.14 0.07
N CYS A 315 -1.32 1.26 0.47
CA CYS A 315 -2.41 1.30 1.44
C CYS A 315 -3.40 2.41 1.09
N GLN A 316 -4.63 2.27 1.59
CA GLN A 316 -5.70 3.25 1.43
C GLN A 316 -6.14 3.78 2.79
N SER A 317 -6.53 5.05 2.85
CA SER A 317 -7.11 5.65 4.03
C SER A 317 -8.44 4.99 4.43
N GLY A 318 -8.76 5.04 5.72
CA GLY A 318 -9.98 4.41 6.26
C GLY A 318 -11.31 4.97 5.72
N ASP A 319 -11.28 6.19 5.17
CA ASP A 319 -12.39 6.88 4.50
C ASP A 319 -12.43 6.64 2.98
N GLY A 320 -11.40 6.00 2.41
CA GLY A 320 -11.28 5.72 0.98
C GLY A 320 -10.91 6.92 0.11
N LEU A 321 -10.68 8.10 0.68
CA LEU A 321 -10.42 9.34 -0.07
C LEU A 321 -8.97 9.50 -0.49
N ARG A 322 -8.04 8.77 0.12
CA ARG A 322 -6.60 8.90 -0.10
C ARG A 322 -5.93 7.54 -0.20
N VAL A 323 -4.84 7.51 -0.96
CA VAL A 323 -3.98 6.33 -1.09
C VAL A 323 -2.53 6.70 -0.86
N ALA A 324 -1.75 5.78 -0.33
CA ALA A 324 -0.33 6.00 -0.08
C ALA A 324 0.52 4.82 -0.52
N THR A 325 1.77 5.13 -0.87
CA THR A 325 2.76 4.13 -1.26
C THR A 325 4.18 4.69 -1.12
N GLY A 326 5.15 3.81 -0.95
CA GLY A 326 6.56 4.16 -0.78
C GLY A 326 7.35 4.33 -2.07
N SER A 327 8.57 4.84 -1.93
CA SER A 327 9.59 4.97 -2.97
C SER A 327 11.00 4.95 -2.33
N TYR A 328 12.03 5.18 -3.14
CA TYR A 328 13.43 5.29 -2.70
C TYR A 328 13.68 6.55 -1.85
N SER A 329 14.85 6.63 -1.23
CA SER A 329 15.23 7.71 -0.29
C SER A 329 14.33 7.79 0.95
N ASN A 330 13.78 6.65 1.37
CA ASN A 330 12.81 6.53 2.47
C ASN A 330 11.60 7.47 2.32
N ILE A 331 11.23 7.84 1.10
CA ILE A 331 10.06 8.70 0.86
C ILE A 331 8.80 7.85 0.70
N PHE A 332 7.67 8.43 1.08
CA PHE A 332 6.35 7.93 0.72
C PHE A 332 5.50 9.07 0.18
N ARG A 333 4.52 8.72 -0.64
CA ARG A 333 3.63 9.67 -1.30
C ARG A 333 2.20 9.36 -0.93
N VAL A 334 1.42 10.41 -0.68
CA VAL A 334 -0.01 10.36 -0.39
C VAL A 334 -0.75 11.08 -1.52
N PHE A 335 -1.71 10.42 -2.14
CA PHE A 335 -2.50 10.94 -3.25
C PHE A 335 -3.98 11.03 -2.89
N GLY A 336 -4.67 12.07 -3.37
CA GLY A 336 -6.14 12.15 -3.33
C GLY A 336 -6.77 11.23 -4.38
N CYS A 337 -7.89 10.57 -4.03
CA CYS A 337 -8.58 9.65 -4.93
C CYS A 337 -9.66 10.30 -5.79
N ASP A 338 -9.98 11.58 -5.58
CA ASP A 338 -10.98 12.31 -6.34
C ASP A 338 -10.57 12.43 -7.82
N THR A 339 -11.57 12.32 -8.71
CA THR A 339 -11.35 12.38 -10.15
C THR A 339 -10.84 13.76 -10.55
N GLY A 340 -9.60 13.82 -11.04
CA GLY A 340 -8.93 15.08 -11.41
C GLY A 340 -8.14 15.74 -10.27
N SER A 341 -8.02 15.08 -9.11
CA SER A 341 -7.17 15.54 -8.03
C SER A 341 -5.71 15.65 -8.47
N SER A 342 -5.11 16.81 -8.26
CA SER A 342 -3.67 16.97 -8.28
C SER A 342 -3.05 16.84 -6.89
N GLU A 343 -3.83 16.40 -5.89
CA GLU A 343 -3.34 16.27 -4.53
C GLU A 343 -2.29 15.15 -4.46
N ALA A 344 -1.04 15.56 -4.27
CA ALA A 344 0.08 14.67 -4.04
C ALA A 344 0.99 15.29 -3.00
N THR A 345 1.14 14.62 -1.86
CA THR A 345 2.06 15.03 -0.80
C THR A 345 3.20 14.02 -0.73
N THR A 346 4.44 14.49 -0.80
CA THR A 346 5.65 13.66 -0.64
C THR A 346 6.24 13.93 0.73
N LEU A 347 6.50 12.85 1.48
CA LEU A 347 7.02 12.89 2.84
C LEU A 347 8.22 11.95 2.95
N GLU A 348 9.17 12.29 3.81
CA GLU A 348 10.33 11.43 4.11
C GLU A 348 10.12 10.74 5.47
N ALA A 349 10.42 9.45 5.57
CA ALA A 349 10.32 8.72 6.84
C ALA A 349 11.47 9.11 7.80
N THR A 350 11.35 10.30 8.40
CA THR A 350 12.22 10.85 9.43
C THR A 350 11.39 11.62 10.46
N ARG A 351 12.00 12.05 11.57
CA ARG A 351 11.33 12.93 12.55
C ARG A 351 10.82 14.26 11.96
N ASN A 352 11.35 14.69 10.82
CA ASN A 352 10.94 15.90 10.11
C ASN A 352 10.41 15.54 8.71
N PRO A 353 9.14 15.07 8.60
CA PRO A 353 8.63 14.46 7.38
C PRO A 353 8.53 15.42 6.18
N THR A 354 8.43 16.73 6.43
CA THR A 354 8.32 17.78 5.41
C THR A 354 9.67 18.37 4.98
N ARG A 355 10.81 17.85 5.48
CA ARG A 355 12.15 18.39 5.18
C ARG A 355 12.42 18.51 3.68
N ARG A 356 11.92 17.57 2.88
CA ARG A 356 12.05 17.56 1.40
C ARG A 356 10.76 17.94 0.69
N GLN A 357 9.96 18.87 1.22
CA GLN A 357 8.74 19.30 0.52
C GLN A 357 9.11 19.91 -0.85
N ILE A 358 9.09 19.08 -1.89
CA ILE A 358 9.37 19.46 -3.28
C ILE A 358 8.24 20.40 -3.69
N GLN A 359 8.56 21.66 -3.93
CA GLN A 359 7.65 22.59 -4.59
C GLN A 359 7.52 22.11 -6.04
N ASN A 360 6.34 21.61 -6.43
CA ASN A 360 6.06 21.26 -7.82
C ASN A 360 6.38 22.47 -8.72
N PRO A 361 7.26 22.35 -9.75
CA PRO A 361 7.49 23.47 -10.65
C PRO A 361 6.24 23.69 -11.50
N THR A 362 5.55 24.80 -11.26
CA THR A 362 4.38 25.25 -12.05
C THR A 362 4.76 25.86 -13.40
N ARG A 363 5.96 25.59 -13.96
CA ARG A 363 6.32 26.08 -15.30
C ARG A 363 7.50 25.29 -15.91
N PRO A 364 7.48 24.99 -17.23
CA PRO A 364 8.64 24.42 -17.89
C PRO A 364 9.73 25.50 -18.02
N ALA A 365 10.82 25.33 -17.27
CA ALA A 365 12.03 26.12 -17.49
C ALA A 365 12.78 25.56 -18.71
N ARG A 366 13.19 26.45 -19.62
CA ARG A 366 13.96 26.13 -20.83
C ARG A 366 15.30 25.49 -20.45
N SER A 367 15.61 24.34 -21.04
CA SER A 367 16.90 23.67 -20.90
C SER A 367 18.00 24.45 -21.62
N VAL A 368 19.10 24.71 -20.92
CA VAL A 368 20.34 25.21 -21.50
C VAL A 368 21.32 24.03 -21.51
N ASN A 369 21.57 23.47 -22.69
CA ASN A 369 22.52 22.38 -22.88
C ASN A 369 23.94 22.88 -22.65
N THR A 370 24.64 22.29 -21.68
CA THR A 370 26.12 22.31 -21.65
C THR A 370 26.62 20.89 -21.47
N LEU A 371 27.16 20.32 -22.55
CA LEU A 371 27.77 18.99 -22.57
C LEU A 371 29.22 19.10 -22.08
N THR A 372 29.52 18.52 -20.91
CA THR A 372 30.87 18.02 -20.61
C THR A 372 30.76 16.60 -20.07
N ARG A 373 31.09 15.65 -20.95
CA ARG A 373 31.19 14.22 -20.68
C ARG A 373 32.46 13.97 -19.88
N ALA A 374 32.33 13.78 -18.57
CA ALA A 374 33.37 13.21 -17.72
C ALA A 374 32.96 11.78 -17.34
N VAL A 375 33.67 10.80 -17.87
CA VAL A 375 33.58 9.40 -17.46
C VAL A 375 34.14 9.31 -16.04
N ARG A 376 33.26 9.12 -15.04
CA ARG A 376 33.66 8.64 -13.71
C ARG A 376 33.23 7.18 -13.59
N ARG A 377 34.22 6.29 -13.52
CA ARG A 377 34.06 4.93 -13.00
C ARG A 377 33.94 5.04 -11.48
N GLY A 378 32.81 4.59 -10.94
CA GLY A 378 32.53 4.50 -9.52
C GLY A 378 31.03 4.39 -9.32
N ALA A 379 30.55 3.26 -8.81
CA ALA A 379 29.15 3.04 -8.48
C ALA A 379 28.77 3.93 -7.29
N GLU A 380 28.31 5.15 -7.55
CA GLU A 380 27.66 5.99 -6.55
C GLU A 380 26.15 5.78 -6.66
N SER A 381 25.54 5.19 -5.62
CA SER A 381 24.09 4.92 -5.51
C SER A 381 23.22 6.17 -5.37
N THR A 382 23.86 7.34 -5.44
CA THR A 382 23.27 8.67 -5.32
C THR A 382 23.20 9.33 -6.68
N GLY A 383 22.00 9.54 -7.20
CA GLY A 383 21.77 10.23 -8.47
C GLY A 383 21.11 11.59 -8.29
N ILE A 384 21.27 12.48 -9.26
CA ILE A 384 20.56 13.76 -9.32
C ILE A 384 19.39 13.61 -10.30
N ASP A 385 18.18 14.06 -9.92
CA ASP A 385 17.02 14.12 -10.80
C ASP A 385 17.07 15.36 -11.72
N ALA A 386 16.15 15.46 -12.69
CA ALA A 386 16.10 16.60 -13.61
C ALA A 386 15.83 17.96 -12.93
N ASN A 387 15.39 17.93 -11.66
CA ASN A 387 15.10 19.09 -10.84
C ASN A 387 16.26 19.44 -9.89
N GLY A 388 17.39 18.72 -9.96
CA GLY A 388 18.56 18.95 -9.12
C GLY A 388 18.51 18.27 -7.75
N ASN A 389 17.50 17.43 -7.46
CA ASN A 389 17.40 16.72 -6.20
C ASN A 389 18.27 15.47 -6.21
N THR A 390 19.06 15.30 -5.15
CA THR A 390 19.76 14.04 -4.89
C THR A 390 18.77 13.00 -4.36
N TYR A 391 18.72 11.86 -5.03
CA TYR A 391 18.02 10.68 -4.53
C TYR A 391 19.05 9.56 -4.31
N ASP A 392 18.81 8.82 -3.25
CA ASP A 392 19.58 7.66 -2.82
C ASP A 392 18.73 6.40 -3.04
N LEU A 393 19.27 5.48 -3.82
CA LEU A 393 18.65 4.18 -4.11
C LEU A 393 18.92 3.12 -3.04
N SER A 394 19.90 3.36 -2.16
CA SER A 394 20.24 2.42 -1.08
C SER A 394 19.18 2.39 0.02
N THR A 395 18.50 3.51 0.23
CA THR A 395 17.39 3.62 1.18
C THR A 395 16.04 3.53 0.45
N LYS A 396 15.11 2.77 1.02
CA LYS A 396 13.80 2.49 0.40
C LYS A 396 12.72 2.26 1.45
N LEU A 397 11.53 2.75 1.17
CA LEU A 397 10.34 2.55 1.99
C LEU A 397 9.44 1.54 1.28
N LEU A 398 9.61 0.26 1.58
CA LEU A 398 8.84 -0.81 0.92
C LEU A 398 7.50 -1.08 1.62
N HIS A 399 7.47 -1.01 2.94
CA HIS A 399 6.34 -1.41 3.77
C HIS A 399 5.74 -0.20 4.50
N LEU A 400 4.43 -0.06 4.39
CA LEU A 400 3.65 0.97 5.08
C LEU A 400 2.23 0.50 5.30
N ALA A 401 1.61 0.98 6.38
CA ALA A 401 0.23 0.68 6.72
C ALA A 401 -0.50 1.95 7.14
N TRP A 402 -1.73 2.11 6.65
CA TRP A 402 -2.63 3.18 7.08
C TRP A 402 -3.57 2.64 8.15
N HIS A 403 -3.79 3.42 9.21
CA HIS A 403 -4.75 3.10 10.26
C HIS A 403 -6.19 2.99 9.69
N PRO A 404 -6.98 1.96 10.06
CA PRO A 404 -8.25 1.63 9.39
C PRO A 404 -9.37 2.68 9.56
N THR A 405 -9.21 3.63 10.47
CA THR A 405 -10.23 4.65 10.80
C THR A 405 -9.68 6.05 11.01
N GLU A 406 -8.36 6.26 11.02
CA GLU A 406 -7.76 7.55 11.36
C GLU A 406 -6.65 7.92 10.38
N ASN A 407 -6.32 9.20 10.30
CA ASN A 407 -5.23 9.73 9.48
C ASN A 407 -3.90 9.48 10.16
N LEU A 408 -3.54 8.21 10.30
CA LEU A 408 -2.28 7.77 10.88
C LEU A 408 -1.64 6.73 9.96
N ILE A 409 -0.37 6.96 9.60
CA ILE A 409 0.41 6.06 8.76
C ILE A 409 1.62 5.57 9.56
N ALA A 410 1.85 4.26 9.51
CA ALA A 410 3.06 3.62 9.99
C ALA A 410 3.95 3.20 8.80
N CYS A 411 5.24 3.53 8.85
CA CYS A 411 6.21 3.27 7.79
C CYS A 411 7.42 2.51 8.34
N ALA A 412 7.86 1.46 7.66
CA ALA A 412 9.16 0.83 7.91
C ALA A 412 10.26 1.56 7.12
N ALA A 413 11.31 1.99 7.82
CA ALA A 413 12.56 2.41 7.20
C ALA A 413 13.71 1.63 7.86
N ALA A 414 14.19 0.60 7.15
CA ALA A 414 15.10 -0.41 7.69
C ALA A 414 14.53 -1.08 8.95
N ASN A 415 15.20 -0.96 10.10
CA ASN A 415 14.76 -1.48 11.39
C ASN A 415 13.87 -0.51 12.19
N SER A 416 13.67 0.71 11.69
CA SER A 416 12.90 1.73 12.40
C SER A 416 11.45 1.80 11.90
N LEU A 417 10.50 1.85 12.84
CA LEU A 417 9.08 2.04 12.58
C LEU A 417 8.71 3.49 12.89
N TYR A 418 8.42 4.28 11.86
CA TYR A 418 7.98 5.67 11.97
C TYR A 418 6.46 5.78 11.91
N MET A 419 5.88 6.66 12.72
CA MET A 419 4.44 6.93 12.73
C MET A 419 4.17 8.41 12.51
N TYR A 420 3.25 8.71 11.60
CA TYR A 420 2.82 10.07 11.24
C TYR A 420 1.32 10.19 11.40
N TYR A 421 0.84 11.36 11.81
CA TYR A 421 -0.58 11.68 11.92
C TYR A 421 -0.92 12.97 11.19
N ALA A 422 -2.19 13.17 10.81
CA ALA A 422 -2.65 14.41 10.16
C ALA A 422 -4.08 14.80 10.57
#